data_AF-A0AAN8R0J5-F1
#
_entry.id   AF-A0AAN8R0J5-F1
#
_cell.length_a   1.000
_cell.length_b   1.000
_cell.length_c   1.000
_cell.angle_alpha   90.00
_cell.angle_beta   90.00
_cell.angle_gamma   90.00
#
_symmetry.space_group_name_H-M   'P 1'
#
loop_
_entity.id
_entity.type
_entity.pdbx_description
1 polymer ?
#
loop_
_entity_poly.entity_id
_entity_poly.type
_entity_poly.pdbx_seq_one_letter_code
_entity_poly.pdbx_strand_id
1 'polypeptide(L)'
;MCLSVPVLPDISKFDTWKDLMKVTTRSLHGAADPLSSSPSEAADYIAAENLLLKQAQMESFPEEVKAVMSNRSIPSNSRLGPLSPEYDKDSGLLRVGSRLQRAEHLEMDAMHPIVLDPHHPLTKLLIQDFDETLLHPIPAQRGFWRNCIIDTGFCEEGRPPCSSATVQATLLLYWSGLFRTIQHKNRKPFERLSDNGTDFVGGDRELREAFKAMAPHLKEQLAEQRIPVQPTKHSSLWWNVGKRVILGLVLRSQRRGSWDPRACPVQLKGKTAIVTGANTGIGKFIALDFARRGARVIMACRSKARGSVALQEIRKRSGNADVHLRLVDTSSLASVRAFAEGVLREEKELHILVNNAGASGLPRDITSDGLEVSFATNHVGPFLLTNLLLDLLKQSAPARIVNVSSVNHWRGKVDFSHFKGKNLGYTMDSVYNHTKLHNVICTNELARRLQGTGVTANSLHPGLVMTEVMRHYNFMVRFLFNIIGIFFFKSSEEGAVSTIYCAVATETEGITGKYFDSDCSLVLPAPLARDPALAVKDFEFCERLTSKL
;
A
#
# COMPACT_ATOMS: atom_id res chain seq x y z
N MET A 1 47.72 -31.91 -7.79
CA MET A 1 46.64 -32.78 -7.31
C MET A 1 45.38 -32.37 -8.06
N CYS A 2 44.86 -33.24 -8.93
CA CYS A 2 43.59 -33.00 -9.62
C CYS A 2 42.46 -33.02 -8.59
N LEU A 3 41.91 -31.85 -8.25
CA LEU A 3 40.67 -31.75 -7.48
C LEU A 3 39.56 -32.33 -8.37
N SER A 4 39.10 -33.54 -8.05
CA SER A 4 37.93 -34.15 -8.67
C SER A 4 36.73 -33.21 -8.47
N VAL A 5 36.14 -32.72 -9.55
CA VAL A 5 34.88 -31.97 -9.49
C VAL A 5 33.85 -32.88 -8.81
N PRO A 6 33.26 -32.49 -7.67
CA PRO A 6 32.28 -33.32 -6.99
C PRO A 6 31.09 -33.57 -7.92
N VAL A 7 30.71 -34.84 -8.08
CA VAL A 7 29.56 -35.23 -8.91
C VAL A 7 28.30 -34.75 -8.21
N LEU A 8 27.69 -33.71 -8.78
CA LEU A 8 26.43 -33.16 -8.28
C LEU A 8 25.28 -34.15 -8.51
N PRO A 9 24.33 -34.25 -7.57
CA PRO A 9 23.15 -35.07 -7.76
C PRO A 9 22.24 -34.48 -8.85
N ASP A 10 21.54 -35.35 -9.57
CA ASP A 10 20.57 -34.94 -10.58
C ASP A 10 19.36 -34.25 -9.91
N ILE A 11 19.26 -32.93 -10.09
CA ILE A 11 18.29 -32.04 -9.44
C ILE A 11 16.85 -32.47 -9.76
N SER A 12 16.60 -33.09 -10.92
CA SER A 12 15.26 -33.52 -11.33
C SER A 12 14.67 -34.66 -10.49
N LYS A 13 15.49 -35.32 -9.66
CA LYS A 13 15.10 -36.45 -8.81
C LYS A 13 14.67 -36.05 -7.40
N PHE A 14 14.61 -34.76 -7.10
CA PHE A 14 14.29 -34.24 -5.76
C PHE A 14 12.99 -33.45 -5.79
N ASP A 15 12.13 -33.68 -4.80
CA ASP A 15 10.85 -32.99 -4.64
C ASP A 15 10.94 -31.78 -3.71
N THR A 16 12.00 -31.67 -2.90
CA THR A 16 12.21 -30.56 -1.96
C THR A 16 13.64 -30.02 -2.01
N TRP A 17 13.78 -28.70 -1.80
CA TRP A 17 15.08 -28.03 -1.67
C TRP A 17 15.91 -28.61 -0.51
N LYS A 18 15.27 -28.87 0.63
CA LYS A 18 15.92 -29.38 1.83
C LYS A 18 16.57 -30.75 1.63
N ASP A 19 15.93 -31.65 0.88
CA ASP A 19 16.49 -32.98 0.58
C ASP A 19 17.66 -32.90 -0.40
N LEU A 20 17.54 -32.06 -1.43
CA LEU A 20 18.62 -31.77 -2.37
C LEU A 20 19.86 -31.19 -1.66
N MET A 21 19.65 -30.21 -0.78
CA MET A 21 20.71 -29.59 0.01
C MET A 21 21.41 -30.60 0.92
N LYS A 22 20.66 -31.49 1.58
CA LYS A 22 21.20 -32.52 2.46
C LYS A 22 22.07 -33.52 1.71
N VAL A 23 21.65 -33.96 0.52
CA VAL A 23 22.44 -34.88 -0.31
C VAL A 23 23.66 -34.19 -0.89
N THR A 24 23.52 -32.95 -1.36
CA THR A 24 24.64 -32.18 -1.94
C THR A 24 25.72 -31.88 -0.91
N THR A 25 25.34 -31.49 0.31
CA THR A 25 26.27 -31.26 1.43
C THR A 25 27.03 -32.55 1.76
N ARG A 26 26.34 -33.70 1.79
CA ARG A 26 26.97 -35.02 2.01
C ARG A 26 27.96 -35.41 0.91
N SER A 27 27.65 -35.11 -0.35
CA SER A 27 28.54 -35.37 -1.47
C SER A 27 29.84 -34.54 -1.41
N LEU A 28 29.80 -33.35 -0.80
CA LEU A 28 30.97 -32.48 -0.64
C LEU A 28 31.94 -32.94 0.44
N HIS A 29 31.46 -33.63 1.48
CA HIS A 29 32.31 -34.22 2.53
C HIS A 29 32.99 -35.53 2.13
N GLY A 30 32.75 -36.03 0.92
CA GLY A 30 33.23 -37.34 0.48
C GLY A 30 32.45 -38.48 1.16
N ALA A 31 32.43 -39.66 0.54
CA ALA A 31 31.79 -40.86 1.07
C ALA A 31 32.53 -41.47 2.29
N ALA A 32 32.90 -40.65 3.28
CA ALA A 32 33.52 -41.08 4.52
C ALA A 32 32.50 -40.97 5.68
N ASP A 33 31.96 -42.14 6.01
CA ASP A 33 31.18 -42.51 7.19
C ASP A 33 29.71 -42.04 7.29
N PRO A 34 28.72 -42.91 6.98
CA PRO A 34 27.30 -42.63 7.18
C PRO A 34 26.89 -42.50 8.67
N LEU A 35 27.81 -42.74 9.61
CA LEU A 35 27.61 -42.60 11.06
C LEU A 35 28.40 -41.43 11.68
N SER A 36 29.16 -40.63 10.92
CA SER A 36 29.81 -39.45 11.51
C SER A 36 28.75 -38.38 11.82
N SER A 37 28.40 -38.25 13.10
CA SER A 37 27.49 -37.25 13.64
C SER A 37 28.18 -35.90 13.83
N SER A 38 29.03 -35.50 12.88
CA SER A 38 29.61 -34.16 12.88
C SER A 38 28.54 -33.20 12.35
N PRO A 39 28.11 -32.17 13.10
CA PRO A 39 27.18 -31.18 12.56
C PRO A 39 27.86 -30.51 11.37
N SER A 40 27.26 -30.63 10.18
CA SER A 40 27.69 -29.87 9.01
C SER A 40 27.71 -28.39 9.39
N GLU A 41 28.86 -27.75 9.31
CA GLU A 41 29.00 -26.37 9.73
C GLU A 41 28.22 -25.46 8.76
N ALA A 42 27.86 -24.25 9.19
CA ALA A 42 27.14 -23.30 8.32
C ALA A 42 27.88 -23.06 6.99
N ALA A 43 29.22 -23.16 7.00
CA ALA A 43 30.06 -23.07 5.82
C ALA A 43 29.80 -24.17 4.78
N ASP A 44 29.46 -25.38 5.21
CA ASP A 44 29.23 -26.53 4.32
C ASP A 44 27.91 -26.41 3.55
N TYR A 45 26.88 -25.89 4.21
CA TYR A 45 25.61 -25.56 3.57
C TYR A 45 25.78 -24.43 2.56
N ILE A 46 26.53 -23.38 2.89
CA ILE A 46 26.83 -22.28 1.96
C ILE A 46 27.63 -22.80 0.75
N ALA A 47 28.58 -23.70 0.97
CA ALA A 47 29.34 -24.32 -0.12
C ALA A 47 28.45 -25.18 -1.05
N ALA A 48 27.54 -25.97 -0.48
CA ALA A 48 26.59 -26.79 -1.23
C ALA A 48 25.60 -25.93 -2.04
N GLU A 49 25.08 -24.87 -1.43
CA GLU A 49 24.15 -23.94 -2.08
C GLU A 49 24.82 -23.21 -3.24
N ASN A 50 25.99 -22.62 -3.02
CA ASN A 50 26.76 -21.94 -4.07
C ASN A 50 27.10 -22.89 -5.23
N LEU A 51 27.38 -24.16 -4.94
CA LEU A 51 27.69 -25.14 -5.98
C LEU A 51 26.46 -25.45 -6.86
N LEU A 52 25.29 -25.62 -6.26
CA LEU A 52 24.04 -25.84 -7.00
C LEU A 52 23.66 -24.61 -7.85
N LEU A 53 23.80 -23.41 -7.27
CA LEU A 53 23.51 -22.15 -7.97
C LEU A 53 24.45 -21.94 -9.16
N LYS A 54 25.76 -22.25 -9.02
CA LYS A 54 26.73 -22.21 -10.12
C LYS A 54 26.33 -23.15 -11.25
N GLN A 55 25.97 -24.38 -10.90
CA GLN A 55 25.56 -25.37 -11.88
C GLN A 55 24.34 -24.87 -12.67
N ALA A 56 23.32 -24.35 -11.98
CA ALA A 56 22.13 -23.81 -12.63
C ALA A 56 22.43 -22.63 -13.55
N GLN A 57 23.36 -21.74 -13.17
CA GLN A 57 23.80 -20.63 -14.03
C GLN A 57 24.61 -21.10 -15.24
N MET A 58 25.47 -22.11 -15.07
CA MET A 58 26.22 -22.69 -16.18
C MET A 58 25.33 -23.42 -17.18
N GLU A 59 24.28 -24.10 -16.70
CA GLU A 59 23.29 -24.76 -17.56
C GLU A 59 22.40 -23.76 -18.30
N SER A 60 22.03 -22.66 -17.63
CA SER A 60 21.07 -21.69 -18.17
C SER A 60 21.69 -20.57 -19.02
N PHE A 61 22.93 -20.18 -18.70
CA PHE A 61 23.64 -19.04 -19.29
C PHE A 61 25.13 -19.36 -19.59
N PRO A 62 25.43 -20.45 -20.33
CA PRO A 62 26.80 -20.95 -20.48
C PRO A 62 27.75 -19.95 -21.15
N GLU A 63 27.26 -19.18 -22.12
CA GLU A 63 28.08 -18.24 -22.89
C GLU A 63 28.33 -16.94 -22.12
N GLU A 64 27.34 -16.47 -21.38
CA GLU A 64 27.47 -15.33 -20.45
C GLU A 64 28.44 -15.63 -19.33
N VAL A 65 28.31 -16.78 -18.68
CA VAL A 65 29.22 -17.20 -17.59
C VAL A 65 30.65 -17.25 -18.10
N LYS A 66 30.91 -17.89 -19.26
CA LYS A 66 32.25 -17.94 -19.87
C LYS A 66 32.79 -16.55 -20.22
N ALA A 67 31.95 -15.69 -20.80
CA ALA A 67 32.33 -14.34 -21.21
C ALA A 67 32.74 -13.50 -20.00
N VAL A 68 31.91 -13.47 -18.95
CA VAL A 68 32.16 -12.68 -17.74
C VAL A 68 33.33 -13.24 -16.93
N MET A 69 33.46 -14.58 -16.79
CA MET A 69 34.63 -15.21 -16.16
C MET A 69 35.94 -14.89 -16.88
N SER A 70 35.91 -14.76 -18.20
CA SER A 70 37.08 -14.44 -19.04
C SER A 70 37.30 -12.94 -19.25
N ASN A 71 36.52 -12.09 -18.56
CA ASN A 71 36.50 -10.63 -18.70
C ASN A 71 36.31 -10.15 -20.16
N ARG A 72 35.52 -10.89 -20.94
CA ARG A 72 35.15 -10.59 -22.33
C ARG A 72 33.76 -9.94 -22.37
N SER A 73 33.51 -9.15 -23.41
CA SER A 73 32.19 -8.59 -23.67
C SER A 73 31.17 -9.70 -23.92
N ILE A 74 30.02 -9.58 -23.26
CA ILE A 74 28.91 -10.51 -23.41
C ILE A 74 28.31 -10.38 -24.82
N PRO A 75 27.87 -11.48 -25.45
CA PRO A 75 27.20 -11.44 -26.75
C PRO A 75 26.03 -10.45 -26.78
N SER A 76 25.88 -9.70 -27.86
CA SER A 76 24.84 -8.66 -27.99
C SER A 76 23.40 -9.19 -27.96
N ASN A 77 23.23 -10.50 -28.18
CA ASN A 77 21.97 -11.23 -28.10
C ASN A 77 21.73 -11.90 -26.73
N SER A 78 22.61 -11.69 -25.74
CA SER A 78 22.46 -12.27 -24.42
C SER A 78 21.27 -11.70 -23.66
N ARG A 79 20.54 -12.59 -22.97
CA ARG A 79 19.44 -12.24 -22.06
C ARG A 79 19.90 -11.41 -20.86
N LEU A 80 21.17 -11.53 -20.46
CA LEU A 80 21.72 -10.86 -19.27
C LEU A 80 22.45 -9.55 -19.59
N GLY A 81 22.75 -9.26 -20.85
CA GLY A 81 23.46 -8.04 -21.27
C GLY A 81 22.89 -6.72 -20.71
N PRO A 82 21.55 -6.49 -20.73
CA PRO A 82 20.95 -5.27 -20.18
C PRO A 82 21.03 -5.13 -18.66
N LEU A 83 21.33 -6.22 -17.94
CA LEU A 83 21.35 -6.28 -16.47
C LEU A 83 22.74 -6.01 -15.88
N SER A 84 23.74 -5.72 -16.72
CA SER A 84 25.14 -5.49 -16.31
C SER A 84 25.66 -6.59 -15.38
N PRO A 85 25.78 -7.83 -15.88
CA PRO A 85 26.14 -8.97 -15.05
C PRO A 85 27.65 -8.96 -14.78
N GLU A 86 28.02 -9.31 -13.56
CA GLU A 86 29.40 -9.34 -13.05
C GLU A 86 29.65 -10.68 -12.35
N TYR A 87 30.89 -11.15 -12.44
CA TYR A 87 31.30 -12.39 -11.80
C TYR A 87 31.87 -12.09 -10.42
N ASP A 88 31.18 -12.56 -9.39
CA ASP A 88 31.64 -12.48 -8.02
C ASP A 88 32.73 -13.54 -7.80
N LYS A 89 33.96 -13.09 -7.53
CA LYS A 89 35.11 -13.98 -7.38
C LYS A 89 35.10 -14.76 -6.07
N ASP A 90 34.38 -14.27 -5.06
CA ASP A 90 34.33 -14.87 -3.73
C ASP A 90 33.28 -15.97 -3.67
N SER A 91 32.06 -15.70 -4.18
CA SER A 91 31.02 -16.73 -4.27
C SER A 91 31.14 -17.60 -5.52
N GLY A 92 31.78 -17.10 -6.58
CA GLY A 92 31.89 -17.73 -7.90
C GLY A 92 30.58 -17.72 -8.71
N LEU A 93 29.65 -16.82 -8.40
CA LEU A 93 28.34 -16.70 -9.03
C LEU A 93 28.25 -15.48 -9.93
N LEU A 94 27.38 -15.55 -10.93
CA LEU A 94 27.01 -14.41 -11.76
C LEU A 94 25.95 -13.59 -11.02
N ARG A 95 26.26 -12.33 -10.75
CA ARG A 95 25.36 -11.37 -10.10
C ARG A 95 25.04 -10.23 -11.05
N VAL A 96 23.90 -9.57 -10.86
CA VAL A 96 23.48 -8.43 -11.70
C VAL A 96 23.26 -7.17 -10.88
N GLY A 97 23.15 -6.02 -11.55
CA GLY A 97 22.73 -4.79 -10.89
C GLY A 97 23.82 -4.01 -10.15
N SER A 98 25.04 -3.95 -10.70
CA SER A 98 26.19 -3.23 -10.12
C SER A 98 26.01 -1.73 -9.85
N ARG A 99 24.85 -1.14 -10.17
CA ARG A 99 24.52 0.27 -9.88
C ARG A 99 24.33 0.58 -8.39
N LEU A 100 24.20 -0.42 -7.53
CA LEU A 100 24.05 -0.27 -6.08
C LEU A 100 25.36 -0.41 -5.28
N GLN A 101 26.52 -0.54 -5.94
CA GLN A 101 27.85 -0.73 -5.32
C GLN A 101 28.25 0.34 -4.27
N ARG A 102 27.57 1.49 -4.22
CA ARG A 102 27.85 2.60 -3.29
C ARG A 102 26.95 2.62 -2.05
N ALA A 103 26.06 1.63 -1.89
CA ALA A 103 25.14 1.56 -0.75
C ALA A 103 25.77 0.75 0.39
N GLU A 104 26.67 1.36 1.17
CA GLU A 104 27.42 0.72 2.26
C GLU A 104 26.55 0.09 3.38
N HIS A 105 25.23 0.25 3.34
CA HIS A 105 24.29 -0.15 4.41
C HIS A 105 23.42 -1.35 4.04
N LEU A 106 23.57 -1.91 2.83
CA LEU A 106 22.79 -3.05 2.36
C LEU A 106 23.66 -4.31 2.40
N GLU A 107 23.04 -5.45 2.71
CA GLU A 107 23.70 -6.75 2.62
C GLU A 107 24.01 -7.09 1.15
N MET A 108 25.08 -7.86 0.91
CA MET A 108 25.63 -8.10 -0.42
C MET A 108 24.60 -8.72 -1.39
N ASP A 109 23.74 -9.61 -0.91
CA ASP A 109 22.68 -10.24 -1.70
C ASP A 109 21.52 -9.29 -2.05
N ALA A 110 21.34 -8.22 -1.26
CA ALA A 110 20.37 -7.16 -1.55
C ALA A 110 20.90 -6.10 -2.54
N MET A 111 22.23 -5.97 -2.65
CA MET A 111 22.89 -5.08 -3.60
C MET A 111 23.11 -5.72 -4.97
N HIS A 112 23.39 -7.03 -4.99
CA HIS A 112 23.79 -7.78 -6.17
C HIS A 112 23.04 -9.11 -6.26
N PRO A 113 21.79 -9.12 -6.74
CA PRO A 113 20.99 -10.34 -6.82
C PRO A 113 21.62 -11.37 -7.78
N ILE A 114 21.45 -12.64 -7.43
CA ILE A 114 21.80 -13.80 -8.25
C ILE A 114 20.65 -14.05 -9.22
N VAL A 115 20.97 -14.26 -10.50
CA VAL A 115 19.97 -14.54 -11.54
C VAL A 115 19.94 -16.03 -11.86
N LEU A 116 18.75 -16.62 -11.87
CA LEU A 116 18.49 -18.01 -12.24
C LEU A 116 17.44 -18.07 -13.34
N ASP A 117 17.51 -19.08 -14.23
CA ASP A 117 16.45 -19.28 -15.21
C ASP A 117 15.19 -19.82 -14.51
N PRO A 118 14.03 -19.20 -14.74
CA PRO A 118 12.76 -19.61 -14.13
C PRO A 118 12.33 -21.04 -14.44
N HIS A 119 12.76 -21.61 -15.57
CA HIS A 119 12.37 -22.94 -15.99
C HIS A 119 13.27 -24.03 -15.41
N HIS A 120 14.44 -23.64 -14.88
CA HIS A 120 15.43 -24.56 -14.33
C HIS A 120 14.86 -25.33 -13.12
N PRO A 121 15.07 -26.66 -13.01
CA PRO A 121 14.56 -27.48 -11.91
C PRO A 121 14.93 -26.94 -10.52
N LEU A 122 16.16 -26.45 -10.35
CA LEU A 122 16.64 -25.84 -9.10
C LEU A 122 15.80 -24.63 -8.68
N THR A 123 15.51 -23.73 -9.62
CA THR A 123 14.74 -22.51 -9.38
C THR A 123 13.33 -22.84 -8.91
N LYS A 124 12.73 -23.90 -9.46
CA LYS A 124 11.40 -24.38 -9.04
C LYS A 124 11.40 -24.89 -7.61
N LEU A 125 12.43 -25.64 -7.21
CA LEU A 125 12.57 -26.14 -5.84
C LEU A 125 12.80 -25.01 -4.83
N LEU A 126 13.63 -24.01 -5.19
CA LEU A 126 13.84 -22.82 -4.37
C LEU A 126 12.53 -22.03 -4.17
N ILE A 127 11.80 -21.76 -5.26
CA ILE A 127 10.50 -21.06 -5.17
C ILE A 127 9.52 -21.84 -4.28
N GLN A 128 9.48 -23.16 -4.39
CA GLN A 128 8.62 -23.99 -3.56
C GLN A 128 8.99 -23.94 -2.07
N ASP A 129 10.28 -24.01 -1.74
CA ASP A 129 10.78 -23.96 -0.36
C ASP A 129 10.52 -22.59 0.29
N PHE A 130 10.68 -21.50 -0.49
CA PHE A 130 10.28 -20.16 -0.07
C PHE A 130 8.77 -20.05 0.16
N ASP A 131 7.95 -20.58 -0.76
CA ASP A 131 6.49 -20.58 -0.63
C ASP A 131 6.00 -21.34 0.62
N GLU A 132 6.63 -22.48 0.94
CA GLU A 132 6.33 -23.30 2.12
C GLU A 132 6.78 -22.62 3.42
N THR A 133 7.97 -22.01 3.44
CA THR A 133 8.52 -21.30 4.60
C THR A 133 7.73 -20.02 4.93
N LEU A 134 7.17 -19.35 3.92
CA LEU A 134 6.38 -18.12 4.07
C LEU A 134 4.89 -18.36 4.40
N LEU A 135 4.44 -19.62 4.52
CA LEU A 135 3.08 -20.03 4.91
C LEU A 135 1.94 -19.34 4.11
N HIS A 136 2.01 -19.37 2.78
CA HIS A 136 0.94 -18.80 1.93
C HIS A 136 -0.37 -19.61 1.98
N PRO A 137 -1.53 -19.01 2.33
CA PRO A 137 -2.74 -19.76 2.67
C PRO A 137 -3.65 -20.17 1.50
N ILE A 138 -3.31 -19.93 0.22
CA ILE A 138 -4.24 -20.19 -0.90
C ILE A 138 -3.50 -20.70 -2.16
N PRO A 139 -3.94 -21.82 -2.79
CA PRO A 139 -3.32 -22.37 -4.01
C PRO A 139 -3.28 -21.41 -5.21
N ALA A 140 -4.26 -20.50 -5.32
CA ALA A 140 -4.38 -19.54 -6.42
C ALA A 140 -3.36 -18.38 -6.39
N GLN A 141 -2.70 -18.15 -5.24
CA GLN A 141 -1.65 -17.11 -5.13
C GLN A 141 -0.24 -17.63 -5.41
N ARG A 142 -0.03 -18.96 -5.50
CA ARG A 142 1.25 -19.56 -5.91
C ARG A 142 1.71 -19.11 -7.30
N GLY A 143 0.76 -18.76 -8.18
CA GLY A 143 1.07 -18.23 -9.52
C GLY A 143 1.56 -16.77 -9.54
N PHE A 144 1.25 -15.98 -8.51
CA PHE A 144 1.56 -14.54 -8.47
C PHE A 144 3.03 -14.30 -8.13
N TRP A 145 3.58 -15.04 -7.16
CA TRP A 145 5.01 -14.97 -6.80
C TRP A 145 5.91 -15.73 -7.76
N ARG A 146 5.39 -16.75 -8.45
CA ARG A 146 6.01 -17.34 -9.64
C ARG A 146 6.36 -16.30 -10.70
N ASN A 147 5.61 -15.20 -10.80
CA ASN A 147 5.91 -14.11 -11.72
C ASN A 147 6.78 -13.01 -11.10
N CYS A 148 6.77 -12.80 -9.77
CA CYS A 148 7.58 -11.77 -9.13
C CYS A 148 9.07 -12.13 -8.96
N ILE A 149 9.42 -13.42 -8.98
CA ILE A 149 10.83 -13.87 -9.06
C ILE A 149 11.32 -13.90 -10.51
N ILE A 150 10.42 -13.78 -11.50
CA ILE A 150 10.68 -14.19 -12.89
C ILE A 150 10.47 -13.06 -13.93
N ASP A 151 9.96 -11.89 -13.55
CA ASP A 151 9.69 -10.83 -14.55
C ASP A 151 10.94 -10.00 -14.92
N THR A 152 11.87 -10.66 -15.61
CA THR A 152 12.68 -10.04 -16.66
C THR A 152 12.34 -10.67 -18.01
N GLY A 153 11.18 -10.31 -18.56
CA GLY A 153 10.89 -10.26 -20.00
C GLY A 153 11.07 -11.53 -20.85
N PHE A 154 9.95 -12.06 -21.38
CA PHE A 154 9.59 -12.12 -22.81
C PHE A 154 8.68 -13.33 -23.14
N CYS A 155 7.61 -13.04 -23.90
CA CYS A 155 6.68 -14.00 -24.49
C CYS A 155 7.29 -14.74 -25.69
N GLU A 156 6.90 -16.00 -25.87
CA GLU A 156 7.18 -16.82 -27.07
C GLU A 156 6.57 -16.25 -28.37
N GLU A 157 7.23 -16.59 -29.46
CA GLU A 157 7.09 -16.09 -30.82
C GLU A 157 5.71 -16.34 -31.46
N GLY A 158 5.24 -15.36 -32.25
CA GLY A 158 4.21 -15.59 -33.25
C GLY A 158 3.02 -14.63 -33.23
N ARG A 159 3.24 -13.31 -33.28
CA ARG A 159 2.29 -12.30 -33.84
C ARG A 159 2.97 -10.92 -34.03
N PRO A 160 2.55 -10.11 -35.03
CA PRO A 160 3.28 -8.90 -35.48
C PRO A 160 3.13 -7.71 -34.50
N PRO A 161 3.94 -6.65 -34.62
CA PRO A 161 4.30 -5.79 -33.49
C PRO A 161 3.14 -4.87 -33.09
N CYS A 162 2.65 -5.04 -31.86
CA CYS A 162 1.79 -4.05 -31.21
C CYS A 162 2.62 -3.16 -30.30
N SER A 163 2.65 -1.88 -30.65
CA SER A 163 3.11 -0.79 -29.81
C SER A 163 2.14 -0.56 -28.63
N SER A 164 2.55 -0.90 -27.41
CA SER A 164 2.02 -0.33 -26.15
C SER A 164 2.85 -0.88 -24.98
N ALA A 165 3.68 -0.07 -24.36
CA ALA A 165 3.34 0.65 -23.13
C ALA A 165 3.07 -0.28 -21.93
N THR A 166 4.16 -0.76 -21.34
CA THR A 166 4.21 -1.41 -20.03
C THR A 166 3.84 -0.41 -18.93
N VAL A 167 2.68 -0.62 -18.32
CA VAL A 167 2.42 -0.64 -16.86
C VAL A 167 3.42 0.19 -16.03
N GLN A 168 3.12 1.47 -15.77
CA GLN A 168 2.57 1.93 -14.48
C GLN A 168 3.45 1.70 -13.23
N ALA A 169 4.71 2.12 -13.27
CA ALA A 169 5.52 2.40 -12.08
C ALA A 169 5.51 3.89 -11.63
N THR A 170 4.67 4.75 -12.22
CA THR A 170 4.83 6.22 -12.10
C THR A 170 3.58 6.97 -11.65
N LEU A 171 2.90 6.50 -10.60
CA LEU A 171 1.71 7.20 -10.07
C LEU A 171 1.84 7.77 -8.65
N LEU A 172 3.02 7.70 -8.03
CA LEU A 172 3.29 8.36 -6.74
C LEU A 172 4.41 9.42 -6.73
N LEU A 173 5.06 9.70 -7.85
CA LEU A 173 5.93 10.90 -8.01
C LEU A 173 5.17 12.13 -8.54
N TYR A 174 3.89 11.99 -8.92
CA TYR A 174 3.24 12.97 -9.81
C TYR A 174 2.62 14.21 -9.14
N TRP A 175 2.60 14.32 -7.82
CA TRP A 175 1.92 15.46 -7.14
C TRP A 175 2.82 16.35 -6.27
N SER A 176 4.08 15.99 -6.03
CA SER A 176 5.09 16.92 -5.50
C SER A 176 5.89 17.60 -6.63
N GLY A 177 5.95 17.01 -7.82
CA GLY A 177 6.70 17.56 -8.96
C GLY A 177 6.06 18.77 -9.64
N LEU A 178 4.73 18.87 -9.66
CA LEU A 178 4.03 19.87 -10.49
C LEU A 178 4.04 21.30 -9.92
N PHE A 179 4.32 21.48 -8.62
CA PHE A 179 4.56 22.81 -8.06
C PHE A 179 6.04 23.21 -8.11
N ARG A 180 6.97 22.26 -8.26
CA ARG A 180 8.40 22.57 -8.44
C ARG A 180 8.74 22.95 -9.87
N THR A 181 7.94 22.57 -10.87
CA THR A 181 8.24 22.87 -12.28
C THR A 181 8.04 24.33 -12.69
N ILE A 182 7.47 25.18 -11.84
CA ILE A 182 7.31 26.62 -12.14
C ILE A 182 8.51 27.46 -11.67
N GLN A 183 9.41 26.93 -10.83
CA GLN A 183 10.65 27.62 -10.44
C GLN A 183 11.91 27.17 -11.20
N HIS A 184 11.83 26.16 -12.07
CA HIS A 184 13.01 25.60 -12.76
C HIS A 184 13.47 26.34 -14.03
N LYS A 185 12.98 27.55 -14.31
CA LYS A 185 13.33 28.25 -15.56
C LYS A 185 14.60 29.10 -15.54
N ASN A 186 15.31 29.21 -14.41
CA ASN A 186 16.54 30.01 -14.32
C ASN A 186 17.67 29.25 -13.61
N ARG A 187 18.14 28.14 -14.19
CA ARG A 187 19.32 27.45 -13.65
C ARG A 187 20.64 28.01 -14.21
N LYS A 188 21.60 28.26 -13.33
CA LYS A 188 22.95 28.75 -13.64
C LYS A 188 23.85 27.57 -14.11
N PRO A 189 24.93 27.83 -14.86
CA PRO A 189 25.74 26.76 -15.49
C PRO A 189 26.26 25.67 -14.54
N PHE A 190 26.56 26.02 -13.28
CA PHE A 190 27.03 25.05 -12.29
C PHE A 190 25.95 24.05 -11.83
N GLU A 191 24.66 24.37 -11.98
CA GLU A 191 23.55 23.47 -11.67
C GLU A 191 23.30 22.45 -12.80
N ARG A 192 23.99 22.58 -13.94
CA ARG A 192 24.00 21.56 -15.02
C ARG A 192 25.10 20.51 -14.81
N LEU A 193 26.18 20.86 -14.12
CA LEU A 193 27.29 19.93 -13.85
C LEU A 193 26.93 18.87 -12.80
N SER A 194 25.92 19.09 -11.96
CA SER A 194 25.50 18.10 -10.97
C SER A 194 24.58 17.01 -11.51
N ASP A 195 24.14 17.11 -12.76
CA ASP A 195 23.04 16.31 -13.27
C ASP A 195 23.46 15.48 -14.47
N ASN A 196 24.20 14.42 -14.18
CA ASN A 196 24.28 13.23 -15.02
C ASN A 196 23.16 12.23 -14.64
N GLY A 197 21.97 12.74 -14.30
CA GLY A 197 20.74 11.96 -14.17
C GLY A 197 20.60 11.13 -12.89
N THR A 198 21.11 11.61 -11.75
CA THR A 198 21.05 10.84 -10.47
C THR A 198 20.17 11.45 -9.38
N ASP A 199 19.56 12.62 -9.59
CA ASP A 199 18.63 13.26 -8.64
C ASP A 199 19.18 13.30 -7.18
N PHE A 200 20.50 13.45 -7.02
CA PHE A 200 21.15 13.47 -5.70
C PHE A 200 21.06 14.86 -5.07
N VAL A 201 20.37 14.97 -3.93
CA VAL A 201 20.33 16.18 -3.10
C VAL A 201 21.39 16.04 -2.00
N GLY A 202 22.65 16.33 -2.32
CA GLY A 202 23.74 16.15 -1.34
C GLY A 202 25.10 16.79 -1.65
N GLY A 203 25.23 17.73 -2.60
CA GLY A 203 26.54 18.27 -2.99
C GLY A 203 26.58 19.74 -3.45
N ASP A 204 25.56 20.55 -3.14
CA ASP A 204 25.47 21.95 -3.63
C ASP A 204 26.64 22.84 -3.15
N ARG A 205 27.29 22.48 -2.03
CA ARG A 205 28.44 23.23 -1.52
C ARG A 205 29.72 22.90 -2.30
N GLU A 206 30.06 21.62 -2.46
CA GLU A 206 31.27 21.19 -3.15
C GLU A 206 31.29 21.61 -4.63
N LEU A 207 30.14 21.58 -5.30
CA LEU A 207 30.01 21.97 -6.71
C LEU A 207 30.23 23.47 -6.94
N ARG A 208 29.79 24.32 -6.00
CA ARG A 208 30.02 25.77 -6.07
C ARG A 208 31.48 26.12 -5.83
N GLU A 209 32.15 25.39 -4.95
CA GLU A 209 33.59 25.54 -4.69
C GLU A 209 34.41 25.08 -5.90
N ALA A 210 34.05 23.94 -6.51
CA ALA A 210 34.68 23.44 -7.73
C ALA A 210 34.51 24.38 -8.94
N PHE A 211 33.31 24.94 -9.16
CA PHE A 211 33.09 25.91 -10.24
C PHE A 211 33.81 27.24 -9.99
N LYS A 212 33.89 27.71 -8.74
CA LYS A 212 34.68 28.89 -8.40
C LYS A 212 36.17 28.66 -8.65
N ALA A 213 36.67 27.44 -8.37
CA ALA A 213 38.06 27.04 -8.57
C ALA A 213 38.45 26.79 -10.05
N MET A 214 37.51 26.70 -10.99
CA MET A 214 37.83 26.51 -12.42
C MET A 214 38.57 27.71 -13.03
N ALA A 215 39.51 27.41 -13.93
CA ALA A 215 40.25 28.40 -14.69
C ALA A 215 39.32 29.26 -15.57
N PRO A 216 39.62 30.56 -15.78
CA PRO A 216 38.72 31.50 -16.48
C PRO A 216 38.31 31.06 -17.88
N HIS A 217 39.23 30.48 -18.66
CA HIS A 217 38.97 30.05 -20.04
C HIS A 217 37.94 28.90 -20.13
N LEU A 218 37.90 27.99 -19.15
CA LEU A 218 36.89 26.93 -19.07
C LEU A 218 35.51 27.48 -18.73
N LYS A 219 35.44 28.57 -17.95
CA LYS A 219 34.18 29.27 -17.65
C LYS A 219 33.61 29.97 -18.88
N GLU A 220 34.46 30.51 -19.75
CA GLU A 220 34.07 31.12 -21.04
C GLU A 220 33.58 30.07 -22.05
N GLN A 221 34.30 28.96 -22.24
CA GLN A 221 33.87 27.88 -23.14
C GLN A 221 32.51 27.28 -22.76
N LEU A 222 32.19 27.21 -21.47
CA LEU A 222 30.88 26.75 -20.99
C LEU A 222 29.76 27.79 -21.19
N ALA A 223 30.09 29.08 -21.33
CA ALA A 223 29.12 30.14 -21.56
C ALA A 223 28.62 30.20 -23.02
N GLU A 224 29.44 29.74 -23.97
CA GLU A 224 29.15 29.79 -25.41
C GLU A 224 28.26 28.64 -25.92
N GLN A 225 28.06 27.57 -25.16
CA GLN A 225 27.22 26.42 -25.55
C GLN A 225 25.70 26.66 -25.44
N ARG A 226 25.20 27.74 -26.06
CA ARG A 226 23.75 28.01 -26.21
C ARG A 226 23.20 27.34 -27.48
N ILE A 227 22.41 26.28 -27.33
CA ILE A 227 21.62 25.70 -28.43
C ILE A 227 20.47 26.68 -28.77
N PRO A 228 20.27 27.06 -30.05
CA PRO A 228 19.13 27.89 -30.43
C PRO A 228 17.84 27.07 -30.35
N VAL A 229 16.87 27.58 -29.59
CA VAL A 229 15.52 27.02 -29.53
C VAL A 229 14.79 27.40 -30.82
N GLN A 230 14.56 26.43 -31.71
CA GLN A 230 13.50 26.61 -32.70
C GLN A 230 12.15 26.68 -31.97
N PRO A 231 11.28 27.66 -32.29
CA PRO A 231 9.97 27.74 -31.69
C PRO A 231 9.15 26.56 -32.21
N THR A 232 8.99 25.53 -31.37
CA THR A 232 7.94 24.55 -31.61
C THR A 232 6.63 25.31 -31.59
N LYS A 233 5.96 25.34 -32.75
CA LYS A 233 4.61 25.88 -32.93
C LYS A 233 3.78 25.48 -31.72
N HIS A 234 3.20 26.48 -31.06
CA HIS A 234 2.25 26.35 -29.95
C HIS A 234 1.38 25.09 -30.09
N SER A 235 1.79 23.97 -29.49
CA SER A 235 0.81 22.97 -29.07
C SER A 235 0.12 23.64 -27.90
N SER A 236 -1.07 24.19 -28.17
CA SER A 236 -1.85 24.95 -27.21
C SER A 236 -1.85 24.23 -25.86
N LEU A 237 -1.77 24.98 -24.76
CA LEU A 237 -1.92 24.45 -23.40
C LEU A 237 -3.11 23.47 -23.31
N TRP A 238 -4.15 23.74 -24.10
CA TRP A 238 -5.34 22.92 -24.33
C TRP A 238 -5.07 21.52 -24.92
N TRP A 239 -4.07 21.35 -25.80
CA TRP A 239 -3.68 20.04 -26.36
C TRP A 239 -3.05 19.12 -25.30
N ASN A 240 -2.20 19.67 -24.43
CA ASN A 240 -1.58 18.93 -23.33
C ASN A 240 -2.56 18.65 -22.19
N VAL A 241 -3.48 19.58 -21.91
CA VAL A 241 -4.63 19.34 -21.00
C VAL A 241 -5.54 18.26 -21.59
N GLY A 242 -5.85 18.32 -22.88
CA GLY A 242 -6.67 17.35 -23.60
C GLY A 242 -6.10 15.93 -23.52
N LYS A 243 -4.79 15.74 -23.76
CA LYS A 243 -4.12 14.45 -23.59
C LYS A 243 -4.19 13.91 -22.16
N ARG A 244 -4.10 14.78 -21.15
CA ARG A 244 -4.21 14.40 -19.73
C ARG A 244 -5.65 14.05 -19.32
N VAL A 245 -6.64 14.75 -19.86
CA VAL A 245 -8.06 14.40 -19.71
C VAL A 245 -8.33 13.06 -20.38
N ILE A 246 -7.86 12.85 -21.61
CA ILE A 246 -8.00 11.58 -22.33
C ILE A 246 -7.30 10.43 -21.59
N LEU A 247 -6.07 10.64 -21.10
CA LEU A 247 -5.38 9.63 -20.28
C LEU A 247 -6.15 9.37 -18.97
N GLY A 248 -6.69 10.40 -18.32
CA GLY A 248 -7.56 10.25 -17.16
C GLY A 248 -8.82 9.45 -17.46
N LEU A 249 -9.44 9.67 -18.62
CA LEU A 249 -10.62 8.94 -19.10
C LEU A 249 -10.27 7.49 -19.44
N VAL A 250 -9.12 7.23 -20.07
CA VAL A 250 -8.62 5.88 -20.39
C VAL A 250 -8.26 5.12 -19.10
N LEU A 251 -7.59 5.77 -18.15
CA LEU A 251 -7.32 5.18 -16.83
C LEU A 251 -8.60 4.95 -16.03
N ARG A 252 -9.61 5.82 -16.18
CA ARG A 252 -10.95 5.62 -15.60
C ARG A 252 -11.67 4.44 -16.26
N SER A 253 -11.54 4.26 -17.58
CA SER A 253 -12.16 3.14 -18.31
C SER A 253 -11.43 1.81 -18.15
N GLN A 254 -10.13 1.85 -17.79
CA GLN A 254 -9.30 0.66 -17.52
C GLN A 254 -9.29 0.24 -16.05
N ARG A 255 -10.01 0.93 -15.14
CA ARG A 255 -10.21 0.42 -13.78
C ARG A 255 -10.90 -0.95 -13.90
N ARG A 256 -10.28 -1.98 -13.32
CA ARG A 256 -10.90 -3.30 -13.13
C ARG A 256 -12.33 -3.11 -12.64
N GLY A 257 -13.27 -3.92 -13.15
CA GLY A 257 -14.68 -3.81 -12.80
C GLY A 257 -14.84 -3.74 -11.28
N SER A 258 -15.28 -2.58 -10.78
CA SER A 258 -15.57 -2.42 -9.37
C SER A 258 -16.74 -3.32 -9.01
N TRP A 259 -16.64 -4.05 -7.90
CA TRP A 259 -17.76 -4.78 -7.32
C TRP A 259 -19.02 -3.91 -7.32
N ASP A 260 -20.13 -4.39 -7.88
CA ASP A 260 -21.39 -3.62 -7.95
C ASP A 260 -22.26 -3.97 -6.74
N PRO A 261 -22.53 -3.01 -5.82
CA PRO A 261 -23.43 -3.24 -4.70
C PRO A 261 -24.80 -3.76 -5.12
N ARG A 262 -25.32 -3.33 -6.27
CA ARG A 262 -26.67 -3.72 -6.74
C ARG A 262 -26.73 -5.15 -7.26
N ALA A 263 -25.59 -5.71 -7.67
CA ALA A 263 -25.49 -7.10 -8.08
C ALA A 263 -25.39 -8.06 -6.88
N CYS A 264 -25.01 -7.55 -5.70
CA CYS A 264 -24.94 -8.36 -4.48
C CYS A 264 -26.34 -8.69 -3.95
N PRO A 265 -26.76 -9.97 -3.90
CA PRO A 265 -28.12 -10.35 -3.57
C PRO A 265 -28.47 -10.23 -2.07
N VAL A 266 -27.47 -9.98 -1.23
CA VAL A 266 -27.61 -9.95 0.24
C VAL A 266 -28.65 -8.91 0.67
N GLN A 267 -29.66 -9.39 1.40
CA GLN A 267 -30.68 -8.57 2.05
C GLN A 267 -30.33 -8.37 3.53
N LEU A 268 -30.73 -7.24 4.09
CA LEU A 268 -30.49 -6.84 5.48
C LEU A 268 -31.81 -6.71 6.27
N LYS A 269 -32.89 -7.31 5.79
CA LYS A 269 -34.18 -7.30 6.50
C LYS A 269 -34.02 -7.91 7.91
N GLY A 270 -34.48 -7.17 8.91
CA GLY A 270 -34.32 -7.56 10.32
C GLY A 270 -32.91 -7.30 10.90
N LYS A 271 -32.01 -6.68 10.14
CA LYS A 271 -30.68 -6.31 10.60
C LYS A 271 -30.60 -4.81 10.90
N THR A 272 -30.02 -4.48 12.05
CA THR A 272 -29.74 -3.10 12.47
C THR A 272 -28.32 -2.68 12.09
N ALA A 273 -28.20 -1.50 11.47
CA ALA A 273 -26.92 -0.93 11.06
C ALA A 273 -26.77 0.52 11.53
N ILE A 274 -25.60 0.88 12.08
CA ILE A 274 -25.23 2.26 12.42
C ILE A 274 -24.21 2.76 11.40
N VAL A 275 -24.44 3.94 10.85
CA VAL A 275 -23.48 4.63 9.96
C VAL A 275 -23.20 6.03 10.49
N THR A 276 -21.96 6.28 10.90
CA THR A 276 -21.52 7.60 11.35
C THR A 276 -21.24 8.54 10.17
N GLY A 277 -21.62 9.81 10.28
CA GLY A 277 -21.46 10.80 9.21
C GLY A 277 -22.37 10.53 8.00
N ALA A 278 -23.53 9.93 8.21
CA ALA A 278 -24.45 9.48 7.16
C ALA A 278 -25.25 10.60 6.46
N ASN A 279 -25.06 11.87 6.80
CA ASN A 279 -25.83 12.97 6.24
C ASN A 279 -25.31 13.48 4.88
N THR A 280 -24.07 13.15 4.50
CA THR A 280 -23.44 13.65 3.26
C THR A 280 -22.44 12.64 2.70
N GLY A 281 -22.08 12.80 1.43
CA GLY A 281 -20.97 12.06 0.81
C GLY A 281 -21.11 10.54 0.92
N ILE A 282 -19.99 9.86 1.14
CA ILE A 282 -19.87 8.39 1.22
C ILE A 282 -20.87 7.80 2.23
N GLY A 283 -20.91 8.33 3.45
CA GLY A 283 -21.80 7.86 4.52
C GLY A 283 -23.28 7.85 4.13
N LYS A 284 -23.74 8.85 3.35
CA LYS A 284 -25.11 8.92 2.85
C LYS A 284 -25.43 7.77 1.88
N PHE A 285 -24.51 7.44 0.99
CA PHE A 285 -24.70 6.35 0.03
C PHE A 285 -24.61 4.97 0.68
N ILE A 286 -23.77 4.80 1.71
CA ILE A 286 -23.74 3.58 2.53
C ILE A 286 -25.09 3.39 3.22
N ALA A 287 -25.60 4.42 3.91
CA ALA A 287 -26.89 4.37 4.59
C ALA A 287 -28.05 4.11 3.60
N LEU A 288 -28.00 4.70 2.40
CA LEU A 288 -28.98 4.45 1.35
C LEU A 288 -28.95 3.00 0.85
N ASP A 289 -27.77 2.42 0.64
CA ASP A 289 -27.64 1.02 0.21
C ASP A 289 -28.19 0.06 1.27
N PHE A 290 -27.83 0.26 2.55
CA PHE A 290 -28.37 -0.54 3.64
C PHE A 290 -29.89 -0.42 3.76
N ALA A 291 -30.43 0.79 3.59
CA ALA A 291 -31.87 1.01 3.60
C ALA A 291 -32.57 0.29 2.43
N ARG A 292 -31.98 0.29 1.22
CA ARG A 292 -32.49 -0.45 0.04
C ARG A 292 -32.48 -1.96 0.25
N ARG A 293 -31.54 -2.48 1.03
CA ARG A 293 -31.50 -3.90 1.45
C ARG A 293 -32.49 -4.23 2.57
N GLY A 294 -33.28 -3.26 3.04
CA GLY A 294 -34.28 -3.46 4.09
C GLY A 294 -33.75 -3.41 5.52
N ALA A 295 -32.53 -2.91 5.74
CA ALA A 295 -31.98 -2.75 7.09
C ALA A 295 -32.76 -1.69 7.89
N ARG A 296 -32.75 -1.87 9.21
CA ARG A 296 -32.97 -0.77 10.15
C ARG A 296 -31.71 0.09 10.20
N VAL A 297 -31.76 1.32 9.68
CA VAL A 297 -30.55 2.15 9.54
C VAL A 297 -30.58 3.31 10.52
N ILE A 298 -29.60 3.37 11.42
CA ILE A 298 -29.38 4.49 12.33
C ILE A 298 -28.31 5.41 11.71
N MET A 299 -28.77 6.54 11.18
CA MET A 299 -27.93 7.62 10.69
C MET A 299 -27.40 8.43 11.88
N ALA A 300 -26.14 8.19 12.24
CA ALA A 300 -25.48 8.87 13.34
C ALA A 300 -24.77 10.15 12.82
N CYS A 301 -25.35 11.32 13.10
CA CYS A 301 -24.92 12.59 12.49
C CYS A 301 -24.80 13.71 13.52
N ARG A 302 -23.86 14.64 13.32
CA ARG A 302 -23.69 15.80 14.20
C ARG A 302 -24.79 16.86 14.05
N SER A 303 -25.25 17.12 12.82
CA SER A 303 -26.18 18.21 12.51
C SER A 303 -27.59 17.67 12.28
N LYS A 304 -28.53 18.05 13.15
CA LYS A 304 -29.96 17.69 13.00
C LYS A 304 -30.53 18.17 11.66
N ALA A 305 -30.29 19.43 11.30
CA ALA A 305 -30.82 20.02 10.06
C ALA A 305 -30.37 19.24 8.81
N ARG A 306 -29.06 19.03 8.64
CA ARG A 306 -28.53 18.27 7.49
C ARG A 306 -28.92 16.80 7.54
N GLY A 307 -28.94 16.22 8.74
CA GLY A 307 -29.38 14.85 8.97
C GLY A 307 -30.83 14.62 8.56
N SER A 308 -31.74 15.55 8.91
CA SER A 308 -33.16 15.44 8.57
C SER A 308 -33.42 15.48 7.06
N VAL A 309 -32.69 16.34 6.34
CA VAL A 309 -32.76 16.40 4.87
C VAL A 309 -32.31 15.08 4.26
N ALA A 310 -31.15 14.56 4.69
CA ALA A 310 -30.62 13.29 4.19
C ALA A 310 -31.54 12.10 4.54
N LEU A 311 -32.14 12.09 5.73
CA LEU A 311 -33.09 11.08 6.17
C LEU A 311 -34.31 11.02 5.23
N GLN A 312 -34.91 12.16 4.92
CA GLN A 312 -36.05 12.22 4.00
C GLN A 312 -35.67 11.74 2.60
N GLU A 313 -34.51 12.15 2.10
CA GLU A 313 -34.00 11.71 0.81
C GLU A 313 -33.80 10.18 0.78
N ILE A 314 -33.17 9.61 1.80
CA ILE A 314 -32.88 8.17 1.87
C ILE A 314 -34.18 7.37 1.95
N ARG A 315 -35.12 7.74 2.83
CA ARG A 315 -36.42 7.06 2.94
C ARG A 315 -37.17 7.08 1.60
N LYS A 316 -37.20 8.24 0.92
CA LYS A 316 -37.85 8.38 -0.39
C LYS A 316 -37.18 7.51 -1.47
N ARG A 317 -35.84 7.48 -1.51
CA ARG A 317 -35.08 6.75 -2.55
C ARG A 317 -34.96 5.25 -2.31
N SER A 318 -35.05 4.81 -1.07
CA SER A 318 -35.00 3.38 -0.71
C SER A 318 -36.39 2.75 -0.62
N GLY A 319 -37.44 3.54 -0.37
CA GLY A 319 -38.77 3.02 -0.02
C GLY A 319 -38.84 2.44 1.39
N ASN A 320 -37.75 2.49 2.17
CA ASN A 320 -37.68 1.95 3.51
C ASN A 320 -37.89 3.06 4.54
N ALA A 321 -38.94 2.95 5.35
CA ALA A 321 -39.26 3.90 6.42
C ALA A 321 -38.40 3.70 7.68
N ASP A 322 -37.77 2.54 7.85
CA ASP A 322 -37.01 2.14 9.04
C ASP A 322 -35.57 2.70 9.03
N VAL A 323 -35.46 3.97 8.68
CA VAL A 323 -34.23 4.75 8.73
C VAL A 323 -34.42 5.81 9.81
N HIS A 324 -33.47 6.00 10.71
CA HIS A 324 -33.61 6.85 11.90
C HIS A 324 -32.43 7.80 12.02
N LEU A 325 -32.68 9.06 12.34
CA LEU A 325 -31.64 10.02 12.66
C LEU A 325 -31.39 10.01 14.17
N ARG A 326 -30.12 9.90 14.57
CA ARG A 326 -29.65 10.05 15.94
C ARG A 326 -28.43 10.99 15.95
N LEU A 327 -28.35 11.83 16.97
CA LEU A 327 -27.32 12.86 17.03
C LEU A 327 -26.08 12.35 17.74
N VAL A 328 -24.92 12.54 17.12
CA VAL A 328 -23.61 12.27 17.74
C VAL A 328 -22.56 13.23 17.18
N ASP A 329 -21.79 13.84 18.08
CA ASP A 329 -20.54 14.49 17.75
C ASP A 329 -19.38 13.59 18.14
N THR A 330 -18.69 12.99 17.17
CA THR A 330 -17.55 12.10 17.45
C THR A 330 -16.34 12.85 18.01
N SER A 331 -16.33 14.18 18.00
CA SER A 331 -15.28 14.98 18.65
C SER A 331 -15.47 15.15 20.16
N SER A 332 -16.63 14.78 20.71
CA SER A 332 -16.95 14.88 22.14
C SER A 332 -17.21 13.50 22.72
N LEU A 333 -16.38 13.07 23.68
CA LEU A 333 -16.53 11.75 24.30
C LEU A 333 -17.86 11.62 25.06
N ALA A 334 -18.31 12.70 25.72
CA ALA A 334 -19.62 12.76 26.36
C ALA A 334 -20.78 12.57 25.35
N SER A 335 -20.70 13.21 24.17
CA SER A 335 -21.71 13.00 23.12
C SER A 335 -21.72 11.55 22.62
N VAL A 336 -20.56 10.92 22.51
CA VAL A 336 -20.44 9.52 22.09
C VAL A 336 -21.05 8.57 23.14
N ARG A 337 -20.79 8.80 24.44
CA ARG A 337 -21.41 8.03 25.53
C ARG A 337 -22.93 8.14 25.51
N ALA A 338 -23.46 9.37 25.46
CA ALA A 338 -24.91 9.60 25.42
C ALA A 338 -25.57 8.95 24.19
N PHE A 339 -24.92 8.99 23.03
CA PHE A 339 -25.39 8.29 21.84
C PHE A 339 -25.42 6.76 22.05
N ALA A 340 -24.34 6.18 22.56
CA ALA A 340 -24.23 4.75 22.79
C ALA A 340 -25.26 4.27 23.82
N GLU A 341 -25.47 5.00 24.92
CA GLU A 341 -26.51 4.71 25.92
C GLU A 341 -27.92 4.73 25.30
N GLY A 342 -28.19 5.69 24.41
CA GLY A 342 -29.45 5.72 23.66
C GLY A 342 -29.63 4.49 22.78
N VAL A 343 -28.59 4.08 22.05
CA VAL A 343 -28.61 2.86 21.23
C VAL A 343 -28.83 1.62 22.08
N LEU A 344 -28.10 1.45 23.19
CA LEU A 344 -28.23 0.28 24.07
C LEU A 344 -29.61 0.18 24.73
N ARG A 345 -30.31 1.31 24.91
CA ARG A 345 -31.66 1.36 25.46
C ARG A 345 -32.74 1.02 24.43
N GLU A 346 -32.55 1.47 23.19
CA GLU A 346 -33.57 1.39 22.14
C GLU A 346 -33.42 0.16 21.24
N GLU A 347 -32.19 -0.30 21.02
CA GLU A 347 -31.86 -1.34 20.05
C GLU A 347 -31.51 -2.66 20.75
N LYS A 348 -32.17 -3.73 20.32
CA LYS A 348 -31.92 -5.09 20.84
C LYS A 348 -30.74 -5.78 20.18
N GLU A 349 -30.43 -5.39 18.95
CA GLU A 349 -29.41 -6.00 18.12
C GLU A 349 -28.70 -4.92 17.28
N LEU A 350 -27.41 -5.12 17.02
CA LEU A 350 -26.58 -4.31 16.15
C LEU A 350 -25.67 -5.21 15.32
N HIS A 351 -25.92 -5.27 14.02
CA HIS A 351 -25.25 -6.21 13.12
C HIS A 351 -24.14 -5.56 12.30
N ILE A 352 -24.25 -4.25 12.04
CA ILE A 352 -23.25 -3.53 11.24
C ILE A 352 -22.96 -2.19 11.90
N LEU A 353 -21.68 -1.94 12.21
CA LEU A 353 -21.20 -0.63 12.65
C LEU A 353 -20.20 -0.08 11.62
N VAL A 354 -20.54 1.05 10.99
CA VAL A 354 -19.65 1.74 10.06
C VAL A 354 -19.16 3.04 10.68
N ASN A 355 -17.88 3.05 11.05
CA ASN A 355 -17.13 4.22 11.47
C ASN A 355 -16.63 4.99 10.24
N ASN A 356 -17.56 5.68 9.57
CA ASN A 356 -17.31 6.48 8.37
C ASN A 356 -17.03 7.96 8.67
N ALA A 357 -17.53 8.52 9.78
CA ALA A 357 -17.32 9.93 10.10
C ALA A 357 -15.82 10.27 10.16
N GLY A 358 -15.44 11.31 9.42
CA GLY A 358 -14.07 11.82 9.44
C GLY A 358 -13.97 13.15 8.71
N ALA A 359 -13.02 13.98 9.13
CA ALA A 359 -12.77 15.29 8.55
C ALA A 359 -11.26 15.55 8.43
N SER A 360 -10.89 16.28 7.37
CA SER A 360 -9.53 16.76 7.11
C SER A 360 -9.49 18.27 7.22
N GLY A 361 -8.30 18.83 7.47
CA GLY A 361 -8.11 20.28 7.60
C GLY A 361 -8.93 20.91 8.75
N LEU A 362 -9.23 20.15 9.80
CA LEU A 362 -9.88 20.68 11.00
C LEU A 362 -9.02 21.78 11.63
N PRO A 363 -9.64 22.75 12.35
CA PRO A 363 -8.89 23.79 13.03
C PRO A 363 -7.90 23.18 14.03
N ARG A 364 -6.80 23.89 14.29
CA ARG A 364 -5.82 23.47 15.30
C ARG A 364 -6.38 23.80 16.67
N ASP A 365 -7.07 22.83 17.26
CA ASP A 365 -7.81 23.05 18.50
C ASP A 365 -7.78 21.80 19.40
N ILE A 366 -8.02 22.03 20.68
CA ILE A 366 -8.09 21.00 21.71
C ILE A 366 -9.54 20.92 22.20
N THR A 367 -10.13 19.73 22.15
CA THR A 367 -11.51 19.49 22.61
C THR A 367 -11.62 19.65 24.13
N SER A 368 -12.85 19.71 24.64
CA SER A 368 -13.13 19.72 26.08
C SER A 368 -12.54 18.51 26.82
N ASP A 369 -12.33 17.40 26.12
CA ASP A 369 -11.72 16.17 26.64
C ASP A 369 -10.17 16.23 26.64
N GLY A 370 -9.62 17.41 26.30
CA GLY A 370 -8.19 17.66 26.22
C GLY A 370 -7.51 16.90 25.08
N LEU A 371 -8.22 16.59 23.99
CA LEU A 371 -7.68 15.86 22.82
C LEU A 371 -7.54 16.81 21.64
N GLU A 372 -6.56 16.58 20.76
CA GLU A 372 -6.52 17.28 19.48
C GLU A 372 -7.77 16.91 18.66
N VAL A 373 -8.42 17.92 18.08
CA VAL A 373 -9.76 17.78 17.48
C VAL A 373 -9.83 16.75 16.35
N SER A 374 -8.77 16.60 15.55
CA SER A 374 -8.71 15.60 14.48
C SER A 374 -8.60 14.19 15.06
N PHE A 375 -7.76 13.99 16.07
CA PHE A 375 -7.67 12.71 16.80
C PHE A 375 -8.98 12.35 17.50
N ALA A 376 -9.62 13.31 18.17
CA ALA A 376 -10.92 13.12 18.79
C ALA A 376 -11.97 12.67 17.75
N THR A 377 -12.12 13.45 16.67
CA THR A 377 -13.15 13.24 15.64
C THR A 377 -12.96 11.94 14.85
N ASN A 378 -11.74 11.68 14.39
CA ASN A 378 -11.47 10.65 13.37
C ASN A 378 -11.08 9.30 13.95
N HIS A 379 -10.62 9.26 15.21
CA HIS A 379 -10.03 8.07 15.81
C HIS A 379 -10.60 7.76 17.21
N VAL A 380 -10.43 8.64 18.20
CA VAL A 380 -10.79 8.34 19.60
C VAL A 380 -12.30 8.24 19.80
N GLY A 381 -13.10 9.12 19.17
CA GLY A 381 -14.56 9.05 19.21
C GLY A 381 -15.10 7.75 18.62
N PRO A 382 -14.74 7.37 17.38
CA PRO A 382 -15.09 6.07 16.80
C PRO A 382 -14.60 4.87 17.61
N PHE A 383 -13.40 4.95 18.19
CA PHE A 383 -12.88 3.93 19.09
C PHE A 383 -13.77 3.76 20.33
N LEU A 384 -14.11 4.85 21.01
CA LEU A 384 -15.00 4.84 22.17
C LEU A 384 -16.37 4.27 21.80
N LEU A 385 -16.96 4.74 20.70
CA LEU A 385 -18.27 4.29 20.22
C LEU A 385 -18.28 2.77 20.01
N THR A 386 -17.24 2.25 19.35
CA THR A 386 -17.12 0.81 19.07
C THR A 386 -17.02 0.00 20.34
N ASN A 387 -16.22 0.44 21.31
CA ASN A 387 -16.06 -0.27 22.59
C ASN A 387 -17.33 -0.23 23.44
N LEU A 388 -18.07 0.88 23.46
CA LEU A 388 -19.34 0.98 24.20
C LEU A 388 -20.45 0.09 23.62
N LEU A 389 -20.44 -0.14 22.30
CA LEU A 389 -21.42 -0.99 21.62
C LEU A 389 -20.95 -2.43 21.41
N LEU A 390 -19.77 -2.78 21.94
CA LEU A 390 -19.09 -4.02 21.62
C LEU A 390 -19.88 -5.26 22.07
N ASP A 391 -20.47 -5.21 23.26
CA ASP A 391 -21.22 -6.35 23.78
C ASP A 391 -22.55 -6.55 23.03
N LEU A 392 -23.19 -5.46 22.58
CA LEU A 392 -24.36 -5.54 21.70
C LEU A 392 -23.99 -6.17 20.35
N LEU A 393 -22.85 -5.78 19.77
CA LEU A 393 -22.34 -6.39 18.53
C LEU A 393 -22.06 -7.89 18.68
N LYS A 394 -21.46 -8.31 19.80
CA LYS A 394 -21.21 -9.73 20.11
C LYS A 394 -22.51 -10.53 20.27
N GLN A 395 -23.49 -9.98 20.98
CA GLN A 395 -24.81 -10.61 21.14
C GLN A 395 -25.55 -10.76 19.80
N SER A 396 -25.26 -9.88 18.85
CA SER A 396 -25.88 -9.84 17.53
C SER A 396 -25.08 -10.62 16.47
N ALA A 397 -24.10 -11.42 16.88
CA ALA A 397 -23.26 -12.16 15.96
C ALA A 397 -24.10 -13.06 15.02
N PRO A 398 -23.77 -13.14 13.71
CA PRO A 398 -22.62 -12.51 13.06
C PRO A 398 -22.80 -10.99 12.87
N ALA A 399 -21.78 -10.22 13.27
CA ALA A 399 -21.77 -8.76 13.15
C ALA A 399 -20.45 -8.25 12.56
N ARG A 400 -20.49 -7.08 11.92
CA ARG A 400 -19.35 -6.51 11.18
C ARG A 400 -19.09 -5.06 11.56
N ILE A 401 -17.84 -4.77 11.89
CA ILE A 401 -17.33 -3.43 12.17
C ILE A 401 -16.46 -3.01 10.99
N VAL A 402 -16.76 -1.85 10.40
CA VAL A 402 -16.02 -1.31 9.25
C VAL A 402 -15.50 0.08 9.59
N ASN A 403 -14.17 0.21 9.63
CA ASN A 403 -13.47 1.45 9.95
C ASN A 403 -12.92 2.11 8.68
N VAL A 404 -13.44 3.29 8.35
CA VAL A 404 -13.02 4.02 7.13
C VAL A 404 -11.73 4.80 7.39
N SER A 405 -10.65 4.30 6.79
CA SER A 405 -9.33 4.93 6.76
C SER A 405 -9.14 5.74 5.47
N SER A 406 -7.90 5.87 4.99
CA SER A 406 -7.52 6.59 3.77
C SER A 406 -6.16 6.08 3.27
N VAL A 407 -5.88 6.20 1.97
CA VAL A 407 -4.53 5.98 1.42
C VAL A 407 -3.48 6.86 2.11
N ASN A 408 -3.91 7.99 2.68
CA ASN A 408 -3.08 8.89 3.47
C ASN A 408 -2.45 8.25 4.71
N HIS A 409 -2.97 7.11 5.19
CA HIS A 409 -2.40 6.37 6.31
C HIS A 409 -0.93 5.97 6.08
N TRP A 410 -0.52 5.78 4.82
CA TRP A 410 0.88 5.52 4.44
C TRP A 410 1.86 6.63 4.82
N ARG A 411 1.36 7.87 4.98
CA ARG A 411 2.14 9.03 5.41
C ARG A 411 1.95 9.35 6.89
N GLY A 412 1.22 8.50 7.61
CA GLY A 412 1.01 8.63 9.04
C GLY A 412 2.29 8.36 9.83
N LYS A 413 2.37 8.96 11.01
CA LYS A 413 3.39 8.66 12.02
C LYS A 413 2.68 8.37 13.32
N VAL A 414 3.28 7.50 14.13
CA VAL A 414 2.79 7.20 15.47
C VAL A 414 3.66 7.90 16.50
N ASP A 415 3.04 8.84 17.20
CA ASP A 415 3.55 9.46 18.44
C ASP A 415 2.31 9.74 19.30
N PHE A 416 2.26 9.13 20.47
CA PHE A 416 1.11 9.21 21.37
C PHE A 416 0.89 10.61 21.96
N SER A 417 1.92 11.46 21.94
CA SER A 417 1.81 12.86 22.35
C SER A 417 0.93 13.67 21.37
N HIS A 418 0.81 13.22 20.11
CA HIS A 418 -0.05 13.82 19.10
C HIS A 418 -1.53 13.88 19.52
N PHE A 419 -2.02 12.89 20.27
CA PHE A 419 -3.41 12.84 20.74
C PHE A 419 -3.77 14.04 21.62
N LYS A 420 -2.77 14.64 22.29
CA LYS A 420 -2.90 15.83 23.14
C LYS A 420 -2.42 17.10 22.44
N GLY A 421 -2.21 17.06 21.12
CA GLY A 421 -1.78 18.21 20.33
C GLY A 421 -0.28 18.53 20.42
N LYS A 422 0.53 17.68 21.06
CA LYS A 422 1.97 17.90 21.22
C LYS A 422 2.74 17.29 20.06
N ASN A 423 3.91 17.83 19.72
CA ASN A 423 4.79 17.36 18.63
C ASN A 423 4.16 17.29 17.24
N LEU A 424 3.01 17.94 17.02
CA LEU A 424 2.34 17.96 15.73
C LEU A 424 2.91 19.02 14.80
N GLY A 425 3.43 18.57 13.66
CA GLY A 425 3.59 19.43 12.50
C GLY A 425 2.25 19.57 11.78
N TYR A 426 1.84 20.79 11.43
CA TYR A 426 0.56 21.07 10.76
C TYR A 426 0.74 21.51 9.30
N THR A 427 1.54 20.76 8.54
CA THR A 427 1.80 21.02 7.12
C THR A 427 0.88 20.15 6.25
N MET A 428 0.09 20.80 5.39
CA MET A 428 -0.93 20.17 4.53
C MET A 428 -2.00 19.42 5.34
N ASP A 429 -1.89 18.08 5.44
CA ASP A 429 -2.84 17.15 6.08
C ASP A 429 -2.14 16.15 7.02
N SER A 430 -0.95 16.48 7.52
CA SER A 430 -0.15 15.59 8.38
C SER A 430 -0.93 14.96 9.54
N VAL A 431 -1.71 15.76 10.29
CA VAL A 431 -2.51 15.26 11.41
C VAL A 431 -3.55 14.25 10.95
N TYR A 432 -4.26 14.55 9.86
CA TYR A 432 -5.23 13.61 9.27
C TYR A 432 -4.58 12.28 8.89
N ASN A 433 -3.39 12.31 8.26
CA ASN A 433 -2.64 11.11 7.90
C ASN A 433 -2.35 10.24 9.14
N HIS A 434 -2.00 10.87 10.26
CA HIS A 434 -1.73 10.17 11.52
C HIS A 434 -3.02 9.51 12.03
N THR A 435 -4.14 10.24 12.10
CA THR A 435 -5.42 9.66 12.54
C THR A 435 -5.87 8.47 11.69
N LYS A 436 -5.62 8.51 10.37
CA LYS A 436 -5.97 7.41 9.47
C LYS A 436 -5.05 6.19 9.62
N LEU A 437 -3.78 6.39 9.99
CA LEU A 437 -2.90 5.29 10.38
C LEU A 437 -3.38 4.61 11.66
N HIS A 438 -3.71 5.39 12.68
CA HIS A 438 -4.27 4.87 13.95
C HIS A 438 -5.57 4.08 13.74
N ASN A 439 -6.44 4.48 12.80
CA ASN A 439 -7.63 3.68 12.47
C ASN A 439 -7.28 2.27 11.97
N VAL A 440 -6.22 2.10 11.17
CA VAL A 440 -5.81 0.76 10.69
C VAL A 440 -5.18 -0.05 11.82
N ILE A 441 -4.24 0.54 12.56
CA ILE A 441 -3.56 -0.08 13.71
C ILE A 441 -4.58 -0.63 14.71
N CYS A 442 -5.50 0.24 15.14
CA CYS A 442 -6.50 -0.13 16.13
C CYS A 442 -7.50 -1.17 15.59
N THR A 443 -7.81 -1.17 14.29
CA THR A 443 -8.69 -2.18 13.70
C THR A 443 -8.05 -3.57 13.75
N ASN A 444 -6.74 -3.66 13.54
CA ASN A 444 -6.02 -4.93 13.59
C ASN A 444 -6.03 -5.52 15.01
N GLU A 445 -5.81 -4.69 16.03
CA GLU A 445 -5.91 -5.14 17.43
C GLU A 445 -7.35 -5.46 17.85
N LEU A 446 -8.34 -4.66 17.42
CA LEU A 446 -9.75 -4.96 17.65
C LEU A 446 -10.14 -6.32 17.08
N ALA A 447 -9.72 -6.62 15.85
CA ALA A 447 -9.97 -7.90 15.21
C ALA A 447 -9.34 -9.06 15.97
N ARG A 448 -8.12 -8.89 16.50
CA ARG A 448 -7.44 -9.90 17.33
C ARG A 448 -8.21 -10.16 18.62
N ARG A 449 -8.72 -9.10 19.28
CA ARG A 449 -9.51 -9.20 20.52
C ARG A 449 -10.91 -9.79 20.31
N LEU A 450 -11.46 -9.74 19.08
CA LEU A 450 -12.77 -10.30 18.73
C LEU A 450 -12.72 -11.73 18.18
N GLN A 451 -11.56 -12.38 18.20
CA GLN A 451 -11.45 -13.78 17.80
C GLN A 451 -12.40 -14.65 18.63
N GLY A 452 -13.15 -15.52 17.96
CA GLY A 452 -14.12 -16.42 18.58
C GLY A 452 -15.47 -15.81 18.95
N THR A 453 -15.68 -14.50 18.79
CA THR A 453 -16.97 -13.87 19.15
C THR A 453 -17.97 -13.79 17.99
N GLY A 454 -17.59 -14.23 16.79
CA GLY A 454 -18.43 -14.08 15.58
C GLY A 454 -18.55 -12.64 15.05
N VAL A 455 -17.77 -11.70 15.59
CA VAL A 455 -17.72 -10.30 15.15
C VAL A 455 -16.44 -10.06 14.36
N THR A 456 -16.56 -9.51 13.15
CA THR A 456 -15.39 -9.13 12.34
C THR A 456 -15.13 -7.63 12.39
N ALA A 457 -13.86 -7.23 12.32
CA ALA A 457 -13.46 -5.84 12.24
C ALA A 457 -12.46 -5.65 11.10
N ASN A 458 -12.81 -4.82 10.10
CA ASN A 458 -11.94 -4.54 8.95
C ASN A 458 -11.83 -3.04 8.70
N SER A 459 -10.74 -2.65 8.04
CA SER A 459 -10.48 -1.27 7.65
C SER A 459 -10.28 -1.16 6.15
N LEU A 460 -10.46 0.03 5.60
CA LEU A 460 -10.35 0.25 4.15
C LEU A 460 -10.03 1.70 3.84
N HIS A 461 -9.71 2.00 2.58
CA HIS A 461 -9.87 3.34 2.04
C HIS A 461 -10.87 3.40 0.88
N PRO A 462 -11.71 4.44 0.81
CA PRO A 462 -12.71 4.58 -0.26
C PRO A 462 -12.10 5.11 -1.59
N GLY A 463 -10.78 5.33 -1.63
CA GLY A 463 -10.08 5.97 -2.74
C GLY A 463 -10.13 7.51 -2.66
N LEU A 464 -9.75 8.16 -3.75
CA LEU A 464 -9.87 9.61 -3.90
C LEU A 464 -11.30 9.94 -4.32
N VAL A 465 -12.13 10.36 -3.37
CA VAL A 465 -13.56 10.61 -3.57
C VAL A 465 -13.86 12.10 -3.48
N MET A 466 -14.68 12.62 -4.40
CA MET A 466 -15.27 13.95 -4.26
C MET A 466 -16.21 13.96 -3.06
N THR A 467 -15.68 14.35 -1.89
CA THR A 467 -16.43 14.47 -0.66
C THR A 467 -16.20 15.84 -0.04
N GLU A 468 -17.11 16.24 0.84
CA GLU A 468 -16.95 17.43 1.67
C GLU A 468 -15.89 17.27 2.77
N VAL A 469 -15.02 16.25 2.72
CA VAL A 469 -13.92 16.07 3.69
C VAL A 469 -12.99 17.29 3.68
N MET A 470 -12.86 17.97 2.52
CA MET A 470 -12.08 19.21 2.36
C MET A 470 -12.84 20.49 2.73
N ARG A 471 -14.01 20.41 3.39
CA ARG A 471 -14.87 21.59 3.65
C ARG A 471 -14.18 22.72 4.44
N HIS A 472 -13.19 22.38 5.25
CA HIS A 472 -12.44 23.30 6.10
C HIS A 472 -11.23 23.94 5.40
N TYR A 473 -10.92 23.52 4.17
CA TYR A 473 -9.90 24.17 3.35
C TYR A 473 -10.40 25.50 2.78
N ASN A 474 -9.47 26.42 2.52
CA ASN A 474 -9.79 27.69 1.90
C ASN A 474 -10.41 27.48 0.50
N PHE A 475 -11.15 28.50 0.03
CA PHE A 475 -11.92 28.43 -1.21
C PHE A 475 -11.07 28.05 -2.42
N MET A 476 -9.83 28.57 -2.53
CA MET A 476 -8.92 28.29 -3.64
C MET A 476 -8.53 26.81 -3.71
N VAL A 477 -8.20 26.19 -2.58
CA VAL A 477 -7.87 24.75 -2.52
C VAL A 477 -9.10 23.90 -2.82
N ARG A 478 -10.28 24.26 -2.30
CA ARG A 478 -11.54 23.57 -2.62
C ARG A 478 -11.89 23.67 -4.10
N PHE A 479 -11.72 24.84 -4.71
CA PHE A 479 -12.00 25.09 -6.12
C PHE A 479 -11.08 24.26 -7.01
N LEU A 480 -9.77 24.27 -6.75
CA LEU A 480 -8.80 23.48 -7.50
C LEU A 480 -9.04 21.96 -7.32
N PHE A 481 -9.32 21.52 -6.09
CA PHE A 481 -9.67 20.13 -5.80
C PHE A 481 -10.95 19.68 -6.50
N ASN A 482 -11.96 20.55 -6.59
CA ASN A 482 -13.20 20.26 -7.30
C ASN A 482 -13.00 20.18 -8.82
N ILE A 483 -12.25 21.11 -9.42
CA ILE A 483 -11.94 21.07 -10.86
C ILE A 483 -11.18 19.80 -11.23
N ILE A 484 -10.18 19.42 -10.43
CA ILE A 484 -9.41 18.20 -10.69
C ILE A 484 -10.25 16.95 -10.34
N GLY A 485 -11.08 17.04 -9.30
CA GLY A 485 -11.91 15.95 -8.82
C GLY A 485 -12.97 15.50 -9.83
N ILE A 486 -13.54 16.43 -10.60
CA ILE A 486 -14.51 16.10 -11.67
C ILE A 486 -13.93 15.10 -12.67
N PHE A 487 -12.64 15.19 -12.98
CA PHE A 487 -12.01 14.34 -13.99
C PHE A 487 -11.39 13.05 -13.42
N PHE A 488 -10.89 13.07 -12.18
CA PHE A 488 -10.07 11.96 -11.64
C PHE A 488 -10.63 11.27 -10.39
N PHE A 489 -11.53 11.91 -9.64
CA PHE A 489 -12.03 11.37 -8.37
C PHE A 489 -13.29 10.53 -8.57
N LYS A 490 -13.48 9.58 -7.64
CA LYS A 490 -14.68 8.77 -7.53
C LYS A 490 -15.85 9.65 -7.09
N SER A 491 -17.05 9.36 -7.59
CA SER A 491 -18.28 9.89 -7.02
C SER A 491 -18.44 9.40 -5.57
N SER A 492 -19.22 10.10 -4.74
CA SER A 492 -19.50 9.62 -3.38
C SER A 492 -20.20 8.25 -3.36
N GLU A 493 -20.92 7.89 -4.42
CA GLU A 493 -21.52 6.56 -4.61
C GLU A 493 -20.45 5.51 -4.93
N GLU A 494 -19.55 5.79 -5.88
CA GLU A 494 -18.40 4.92 -6.19
C GLU A 494 -17.46 4.76 -4.98
N GLY A 495 -17.34 5.79 -4.14
CA GLY A 495 -16.55 5.76 -2.91
C GLY A 495 -17.18 4.94 -1.77
N ALA A 496 -18.49 4.71 -1.80
CA ALA A 496 -19.18 3.89 -0.82
C ALA A 496 -19.00 2.39 -1.07
N VAL A 497 -18.68 2.01 -2.31
CA VAL A 497 -18.63 0.61 -2.78
C VAL A 497 -17.75 -0.27 -1.90
N SER A 498 -16.50 0.13 -1.62
CA SER A 498 -15.59 -0.69 -0.80
C SER A 498 -16.06 -0.83 0.65
N THR A 499 -16.75 0.19 1.18
CA THR A 499 -17.33 0.13 2.53
C THR A 499 -18.53 -0.79 2.59
N ILE A 500 -19.42 -0.71 1.59
CA ILE A 500 -20.55 -1.62 1.46
C ILE A 500 -20.04 -3.05 1.29
N TYR A 501 -19.05 -3.29 0.43
CA TYR A 501 -18.42 -4.59 0.23
C TYR A 501 -17.94 -5.22 1.55
N CYS A 502 -17.19 -4.47 2.36
CA CYS A 502 -16.74 -4.94 3.68
C CYS A 502 -17.92 -5.22 4.63
N ALA A 503 -18.99 -4.44 4.53
CA ALA A 503 -20.14 -4.53 5.42
C ALA A 503 -21.13 -5.64 5.06
N VAL A 504 -21.28 -6.01 3.78
CA VAL A 504 -22.39 -6.88 3.33
C VAL A 504 -21.97 -8.04 2.43
N ALA A 505 -20.80 -8.01 1.79
CA ALA A 505 -20.44 -9.04 0.82
C ALA A 505 -20.27 -10.41 1.51
N THR A 506 -20.72 -11.48 0.86
CA THR A 506 -20.54 -12.86 1.36
C THR A 506 -19.07 -13.27 1.31
N GLU A 507 -18.34 -12.74 0.34
CA GLU A 507 -16.91 -12.97 0.12
C GLU A 507 -16.04 -12.42 1.25
N THR A 508 -16.58 -11.49 2.06
CA THR A 508 -15.91 -10.92 3.24
C THR A 508 -16.35 -11.56 4.55
N GLU A 509 -17.18 -12.60 4.50
CA GLU A 509 -17.59 -13.36 5.68
C GLU A 509 -16.40 -14.06 6.33
N GLY A 510 -16.29 -13.98 7.66
CA GLY A 510 -15.15 -14.50 8.43
C GLY A 510 -13.84 -13.74 8.26
N ILE A 511 -13.71 -12.87 7.25
CA ILE A 511 -12.51 -12.03 7.09
C ILE A 511 -12.49 -10.97 8.18
N THR A 512 -11.40 -10.91 8.94
CA THR A 512 -11.21 -9.96 10.04
C THR A 512 -9.76 -9.49 10.11
N GLY A 513 -9.53 -8.28 10.59
CA GLY A 513 -8.20 -7.68 10.74
C GLY A 513 -7.50 -7.40 9.42
N LYS A 514 -8.27 -7.21 8.34
CA LYS A 514 -7.72 -6.94 7.00
C LYS A 514 -7.98 -5.50 6.56
N TYR A 515 -7.18 -5.09 5.58
CA TYR A 515 -7.26 -3.78 4.96
C TYR A 515 -7.65 -3.93 3.48
N PHE A 516 -8.68 -3.18 3.05
CA PHE A 516 -9.20 -3.23 1.68
C PHE A 516 -8.91 -1.93 0.92
N ASP A 517 -8.55 -2.07 -0.36
CA ASP A 517 -8.46 -0.95 -1.29
C ASP A 517 -9.87 -0.54 -1.78
N SER A 518 -9.92 0.63 -2.39
CA SER A 518 -11.06 1.25 -3.00
C SER A 518 -11.69 0.44 -4.16
N ASP A 519 -11.00 -0.55 -4.71
CA ASP A 519 -11.51 -1.50 -5.71
C ASP A 519 -12.01 -2.81 -5.09
N CYS A 520 -12.13 -2.87 -3.75
CA CYS A 520 -12.55 -4.04 -2.97
C CYS A 520 -11.49 -5.15 -2.88
N SER A 521 -10.27 -4.94 -3.37
CA SER A 521 -9.18 -5.88 -3.20
C SER A 521 -8.60 -5.86 -1.78
N LEU A 522 -8.14 -7.01 -1.30
CA LEU A 522 -7.36 -7.14 -0.08
C LEU A 522 -5.92 -6.69 -0.34
N VAL A 523 -5.42 -5.73 0.42
CA VAL A 523 -4.06 -5.20 0.26
C VAL A 523 -3.37 -5.03 1.61
N LEU A 524 -2.04 -5.02 1.60
CA LEU A 524 -1.27 -4.77 2.82
C LEU A 524 -1.29 -3.28 3.17
N PRO A 525 -1.56 -2.90 4.43
CA PRO A 525 -1.47 -1.50 4.86
C PRO A 525 -0.01 -1.08 5.04
N ALA A 526 0.24 0.18 5.44
CA ALA A 526 1.58 0.67 5.76
C ALA A 526 2.33 -0.24 6.76
N PRO A 527 3.67 -0.38 6.68
CA PRO A 527 4.44 -1.26 7.56
C PRO A 527 4.16 -1.05 9.06
N LEU A 528 4.07 0.21 9.52
CA LEU A 528 3.74 0.54 10.91
C LEU A 528 2.37 -0.02 11.34
N ALA A 529 1.41 -0.12 10.43
CA ALA A 529 0.09 -0.67 10.74
C ALA A 529 0.09 -2.19 10.94
N ARG A 530 1.18 -2.88 10.57
CA ARG A 530 1.33 -4.33 10.65
C ARG A 530 2.06 -4.77 11.92
N ASP A 531 2.59 -3.83 12.70
CA ASP A 531 3.29 -4.11 13.95
C ASP A 531 2.28 -4.48 15.05
N PRO A 532 2.27 -5.74 15.52
CA PRO A 532 1.32 -6.19 16.54
C PRO A 532 1.58 -5.55 17.92
N ALA A 533 2.84 -5.28 18.27
CA ALA A 533 3.17 -4.65 19.55
C ALA A 533 2.70 -3.19 19.57
N LEU A 534 2.85 -2.49 18.45
CA LEU A 534 2.31 -1.14 18.29
C LEU A 534 0.79 -1.13 18.36
N ALA A 535 0.12 -2.13 17.76
CA ALA A 535 -1.33 -2.25 17.78
C ALA A 535 -1.89 -2.45 19.20
N VAL A 536 -1.28 -3.32 20.00
CA VAL A 536 -1.63 -3.50 21.42
C VAL A 536 -1.43 -2.19 22.18
N LYS A 537 -0.27 -1.54 22.03
CA LYS A 537 0.07 -0.30 22.72
C LYS A 537 -0.89 0.84 22.38
N ASP A 538 -1.26 0.97 21.10
CA ASP A 538 -2.20 1.97 20.62
C ASP A 538 -3.59 1.76 21.21
N PHE A 539 -4.08 0.52 21.18
CA PHE A 539 -5.38 0.17 21.72
C PHE A 539 -5.45 0.45 23.23
N GLU A 540 -4.48 0.01 24.02
CA GLU A 540 -4.43 0.27 25.45
C GLU A 540 -4.31 1.76 25.77
N PHE A 541 -3.57 2.52 24.95
CA PHE A 541 -3.48 3.97 25.11
C PHE A 541 -4.85 4.62 24.90
N CYS A 542 -5.59 4.21 23.87
CA CYS A 542 -6.96 4.63 23.64
C CYS A 542 -7.90 4.21 24.78
N GLU A 543 -7.79 2.98 25.30
CA GLU A 543 -8.54 2.53 26.49
C GLU A 543 -8.26 3.41 27.71
N ARG A 544 -7.00 3.79 27.97
CA ARG A 544 -6.66 4.71 29.07
C ARG A 544 -7.22 6.11 28.86
N LEU A 545 -7.21 6.61 27.62
CA LEU A 545 -7.78 7.91 27.29
C LEU A 545 -9.29 7.95 27.46
N THR A 546 -9.98 6.84 27.17
CA THR A 546 -11.45 6.78 27.22
C THR A 546 -12.01 6.23 28.53
N SER A 547 -11.19 5.59 29.36
CA SER A 547 -11.54 5.18 30.73
C SER A 547 -11.41 6.29 31.75
N LYS A 548 -10.47 7.23 31.55
CA LYS A 548 -10.30 8.41 32.40
C LYS A 548 -11.13 9.58 31.85
N LEU A 549 -12.43 9.56 32.10
CA LEU A 549 -13.35 10.69 32.24
C LEU A 549 -14.72 10.14 32.62
#